data_AF-A0A1S1Y956-F1
#
_entry.id   AF-A0A1S1Y956-F1
#
_cell.length_a   1.000
_cell.length_b   1.000
_cell.length_c   1.000
_cell.angle_alpha   90.00
_cell.angle_beta   90.00
_cell.angle_gamma   90.00
#
_symmetry.space_group_name_H-M   'P 1'
#
loop_
_entity.id
_entity.type
_entity.pdbx_description
1 polymer ?
#
loop_
_entity_poly.entity_id
_entity_poly.type
_entity_poly.pdbx_seq_one_letter_code
_entity_poly.pdbx_strand_id
1 'polypeptide(L)'
;MTYRRQAILCDEPIREALRKAIASARVKRPFFIDAWVLLPDHLHCIWTLPADDGDFATCWSVIKRQVSLACVEAYRRAEWISVSKQKHRESTLWQRRYWEHQIRDDTDFARHMDYVHFNPVKHGYCRRVSEWPYSTFHRYVNEGVYPMDWGDGVDVTVAGE
;
A
#
# COMPACT_ATOMS: atom_id res chain seq x y z
N MET A 1 -4.94 -0.21 -4.58
CA MET A 1 -5.19 -1.26 -5.61
C MET A 1 -4.80 -0.76 -6.98
N THR A 2 -4.20 -1.62 -7.78
CA THR A 2 -3.92 -1.42 -9.20
C THR A 2 -5.19 -1.65 -10.02
N TYR A 3 -5.26 -1.01 -11.18
CA TYR A 3 -6.42 -1.18 -12.06
C TYR A 3 -6.48 -2.62 -12.58
N ARG A 4 -7.66 -3.23 -12.54
CA ARG A 4 -7.89 -4.65 -12.92
C ARG A 4 -6.99 -5.65 -12.17
N ARG A 5 -6.63 -5.32 -10.91
CA ARG A 5 -5.79 -6.19 -10.05
C ARG A 5 -4.48 -6.65 -10.74
N GLN A 6 -3.84 -5.75 -11.51
CA GLN A 6 -2.51 -6.02 -12.07
C GLN A 6 -1.50 -6.32 -10.97
N ALA A 7 -0.85 -7.49 -11.04
CA ALA A 7 0.21 -7.91 -10.13
C ALA A 7 1.55 -7.25 -10.50
N ILE A 8 1.71 -5.96 -10.19
CA ILE A 8 2.87 -5.14 -10.60
C ILE A 8 3.54 -4.37 -9.45
N LEU A 9 2.92 -4.30 -8.26
CA LEU A 9 3.41 -3.45 -7.17
C LEU A 9 4.68 -3.98 -6.51
N CYS A 10 4.98 -5.27 -6.66
CA CYS A 10 6.21 -5.89 -6.17
C CYS A 10 7.39 -5.74 -7.14
N ASP A 11 7.14 -5.32 -8.38
CA ASP A 11 8.18 -5.13 -9.38
C ASP A 11 9.12 -4.00 -8.97
N GLU A 12 10.43 -4.19 -9.23
CA GLU A 12 11.45 -3.23 -8.82
C GLU A 12 11.22 -1.80 -9.36
N PRO A 13 10.86 -1.57 -10.64
CA PRO A 13 10.58 -0.22 -11.13
C PRO A 13 9.43 0.46 -10.37
N ILE A 14 8.37 -0.29 -10.04
CA ILE A 14 7.20 0.24 -9.32
C ILE A 14 7.56 0.54 -7.87
N ARG A 15 8.30 -0.35 -7.19
CA ARG A 15 8.75 -0.14 -5.81
C ARG A 15 9.66 1.09 -5.70
N GLU A 16 10.56 1.26 -6.65
CA GLU A 16 11.46 2.42 -6.68
C GLU A 16 10.71 3.73 -6.95
N ALA A 17 9.76 3.71 -7.89
CA ALA A 17 8.89 4.84 -8.15
C ALA A 17 8.03 5.20 -6.92
N LEU A 18 7.48 4.20 -6.22
CA LEU A 18 6.72 4.38 -4.98
C LEU A 18 7.57 5.05 -3.91
N ARG A 19 8.79 4.55 -3.65
CA ARG A 19 9.70 5.11 -2.65
C ARG A 19 9.99 6.59 -2.92
N LYS A 20 10.35 6.93 -4.16
CA LYS A 20 10.59 8.31 -4.59
C LYS A 20 9.35 9.19 -4.45
N ALA A 21 8.20 8.67 -4.87
CA ALA A 21 6.94 9.41 -4.83
C ALA A 21 6.47 9.68 -3.39
N ILE A 22 6.60 8.71 -2.49
CA ILE A 22 6.31 8.86 -1.06
C ILE A 22 7.25 9.90 -0.45
N ALA A 23 8.56 9.82 -0.72
CA ALA A 23 9.52 10.81 -0.22
C ALA A 23 9.18 12.23 -0.72
N SER A 24 8.85 12.38 -1.99
CA SER A 24 8.44 13.66 -2.58
C SER A 24 7.15 14.21 -1.96
N ALA A 25 6.16 13.36 -1.70
CA ALA A 25 4.93 13.77 -1.04
C ALA A 25 5.20 14.26 0.39
N ARG A 26 6.03 13.53 1.16
CA ARG A 26 6.40 13.87 2.54
C ARG A 26 7.12 15.20 2.69
N VAL A 27 7.86 15.65 1.67
CA VAL A 27 8.51 16.98 1.68
C VAL A 27 7.48 18.10 1.71
N LYS A 28 6.36 17.96 0.99
CA LYS A 28 5.34 19.00 0.88
C LYS A 28 4.25 18.88 1.94
N ARG A 29 3.93 17.65 2.31
CA ARG A 29 2.93 17.30 3.33
C ARG A 29 3.51 16.20 4.20
N PRO A 30 4.12 16.56 5.35
CA PRO A 30 4.68 15.58 6.25
C PRO A 30 3.60 14.59 6.72
N PHE A 31 3.98 13.33 6.79
CA PHE A 31 3.21 12.28 7.48
C PHE A 31 4.16 11.20 7.97
N PHE A 32 3.74 10.50 9.00
CA PHE A 32 4.40 9.31 9.51
C PHE A 32 3.76 8.06 8.89
N ILE A 33 4.58 7.03 8.65
CA ILE A 33 4.11 5.74 8.13
C ILE A 33 4.22 4.75 9.28
N ASP A 34 3.09 4.51 9.94
CA ASP A 34 2.97 3.53 11.00
C ASP A 34 3.13 2.13 10.41
N ALA A 35 2.27 1.74 9.47
CA ALA A 35 2.38 0.46 8.79
C ALA A 35 2.32 0.59 7.27
N TRP A 36 2.95 -0.35 6.58
CA TRP A 36 2.86 -0.50 5.13
C TRP A 36 3.05 -1.96 4.74
N VAL A 37 2.25 -2.44 3.79
CA VAL A 37 2.47 -3.70 3.08
C VAL A 37 2.16 -3.51 1.59
N LEU A 38 3.05 -3.99 0.73
CA LEU A 38 2.78 -4.12 -0.70
C LEU A 38 2.44 -5.58 -1.00
N LEU A 39 1.28 -5.81 -1.58
CA LEU A 39 0.87 -7.05 -2.22
C LEU A 39 1.01 -6.85 -3.74
N PRO A 40 1.02 -7.90 -4.57
CA PRO A 40 1.26 -7.75 -6.00
C PRO A 40 0.33 -6.74 -6.69
N ASP A 41 -0.94 -6.68 -6.31
CA ASP A 41 -1.96 -5.86 -6.96
C ASP A 41 -2.58 -4.77 -6.06
N HIS A 42 -2.23 -4.75 -4.78
CA HIS A 42 -2.71 -3.73 -3.85
C HIS A 42 -1.77 -3.51 -2.69
N LEU A 43 -2.09 -2.54 -1.84
CA LEU A 43 -1.29 -2.19 -0.69
C LEU A 43 -2.24 -1.77 0.42
N HIS A 44 -1.80 -1.97 1.66
CA HIS A 44 -2.40 -1.37 2.84
C HIS A 44 -1.34 -0.55 3.57
N CYS A 45 -1.77 0.55 4.19
CA CYS A 45 -0.90 1.35 5.02
C CYS A 45 -1.70 2.12 6.06
N ILE A 46 -1.00 2.50 7.13
CA ILE A 46 -1.51 3.37 8.18
C ILE A 46 -0.59 4.59 8.22
N TRP A 47 -1.19 5.77 8.15
CA TRP A 47 -0.48 7.03 8.25
C TRP A 47 -0.98 7.83 9.45
N THR A 48 -0.04 8.45 10.14
CA THR A 48 -0.34 9.51 11.09
C THR A 48 0.00 10.86 10.46
N LEU A 49 -1.01 11.71 10.36
CA LEU A 49 -0.92 13.04 9.78
C LEU A 49 -0.69 14.09 10.89
N PRO A 50 -0.15 15.27 10.57
CA PRO A 50 -0.11 16.40 11.50
C PRO A 50 -1.53 16.77 11.97
N ALA A 51 -1.67 17.21 13.23
CA ALA A 51 -2.97 17.48 13.87
C ALA A 51 -3.86 18.44 13.06
N ASP A 52 -3.24 19.39 12.34
CA ASP A 52 -3.93 20.42 11.57
C ASP A 52 -3.91 20.17 10.04
N ASP A 53 -3.42 19.01 9.57
CA ASP A 53 -3.35 18.68 8.14
C ASP A 53 -3.87 17.26 7.86
N GLY A 54 -5.19 17.13 7.71
CA GLY A 54 -5.86 15.88 7.36
C GLY A 54 -5.84 15.51 5.87
N ASP A 55 -5.10 16.22 5.01
CA ASP A 55 -5.19 16.08 3.55
C ASP A 55 -4.35 14.89 3.00
N PHE A 56 -4.67 13.68 3.47
CA PHE A 56 -4.10 12.43 2.93
C PHE A 56 -4.47 12.23 1.46
N ALA A 57 -5.59 12.78 1.01
CA ALA A 57 -6.08 12.64 -0.35
C ALA A 57 -5.13 13.29 -1.36
N THR A 58 -4.60 14.46 -1.05
CA THR A 58 -3.57 15.11 -1.88
C THR A 58 -2.27 14.30 -1.88
N CYS A 59 -1.84 13.77 -0.74
CA CYS A 59 -0.67 12.87 -0.67
C CYS A 59 -0.83 11.68 -1.62
N TRP A 60 -1.97 10.99 -1.57
CA TRP A 60 -2.26 9.88 -2.46
C TRP A 60 -2.34 10.28 -3.94
N SER A 61 -2.93 11.44 -4.24
CA SER A 61 -3.01 11.97 -5.60
C SER A 61 -1.62 12.20 -6.19
N VAL A 62 -0.73 12.83 -5.41
CA VAL A 62 0.66 13.08 -5.80
C VAL A 62 1.41 11.76 -6.00
N ILE A 63 1.31 10.83 -5.06
CA ILE A 63 1.98 9.53 -5.14
C ILE A 63 1.54 8.77 -6.39
N LYS A 64 0.23 8.60 -6.59
CA LYS A 64 -0.33 7.86 -7.73
C LYS A 64 0.07 8.48 -9.06
N ARG A 65 0.08 9.82 -9.15
CA ARG A 65 0.50 10.56 -10.34
C ARG A 65 1.98 10.32 -10.64
N GLN A 66 2.86 10.49 -9.66
CA GLN A 66 4.30 10.34 -9.86
C GLN A 66 4.66 8.91 -10.29
N VAL A 67 4.09 7.89 -9.64
CA VAL A 67 4.32 6.49 -10.04
C VAL A 67 3.81 6.23 -11.46
N SER A 68 2.61 6.74 -11.79
CA SER A 68 2.06 6.57 -13.15
C SER A 68 2.97 7.17 -14.23
N LEU A 69 3.58 8.33 -13.96
CA LEU A 69 4.49 8.99 -14.89
C LEU A 69 5.83 8.25 -15.01
N ALA A 70 6.42 7.85 -13.89
CA ALA A 70 7.71 7.16 -13.84
C ALA A 70 7.64 5.77 -14.52
N CYS A 71 6.48 5.12 -14.49
CA CYS A 71 6.30 3.75 -14.95
C CYS A 71 5.45 3.65 -16.23
N VAL A 72 5.16 4.77 -16.90
CA VAL A 72 4.23 4.80 -18.04
C VAL A 72 4.70 3.90 -19.19
N GLU A 73 5.99 3.90 -19.51
CA GLU A 73 6.51 3.15 -20.67
C GLU A 73 6.38 1.63 -20.47
N ALA A 74 6.66 1.15 -19.26
CA ALA A 74 6.67 -0.29 -18.97
C ALA A 74 5.29 -0.86 -18.59
N TYR A 75 4.38 -0.04 -18.05
CA TYR A 75 3.14 -0.55 -17.41
C TYR A 75 1.85 0.06 -17.97
N ARG A 76 1.92 0.95 -18.96
CA ARG A 76 0.71 1.47 -19.62
C ARG A 76 0.08 0.37 -20.49
N ARG A 77 -1.23 0.22 -20.34
CA ARG A 77 -2.06 -0.69 -21.14
C ARG A 77 -2.99 0.13 -22.01
N ALA A 78 -2.56 0.42 -23.24
CA ALA A 78 -3.29 1.28 -24.17
C ALA A 78 -4.70 0.72 -24.46
N GLU A 79 -4.80 -0.60 -24.58
CA GLU A 79 -6.02 -1.37 -24.79
C GLU A 79 -7.04 -1.27 -23.65
N TRP A 80 -6.63 -0.74 -22.49
CA TRP A 80 -7.51 -0.56 -21.32
C TRP A 80 -7.91 0.90 -21.08
N ILE A 81 -7.47 1.83 -21.93
CA ILE A 81 -7.88 3.22 -21.87
C ILE A 81 -9.32 3.35 -22.38
N SER A 82 -10.25 3.68 -21.48
CA SER A 82 -11.62 4.03 -21.84
C SER A 82 -11.76 5.51 -22.19
N VAL A 83 -12.86 5.88 -22.86
CA VAL A 83 -13.21 7.29 -23.15
C VAL A 83 -13.17 8.15 -21.89
N SER A 84 -13.68 7.63 -20.77
CA SER A 84 -13.63 8.33 -19.48
C SER A 84 -12.20 8.54 -19.00
N LYS A 85 -11.33 7.52 -19.06
CA LYS A 85 -9.92 7.65 -18.65
C LYS A 85 -9.17 8.64 -19.53
N GLN A 86 -9.44 8.62 -20.84
CA GLN A 86 -8.86 9.59 -21.78
C GLN A 86 -9.28 11.02 -21.45
N LYS A 87 -10.58 11.25 -21.20
CA LYS A 87 -11.13 12.56 -20.80
C LYS A 87 -10.47 13.11 -19.53
N HIS A 88 -10.26 12.26 -18.53
CA HIS A 88 -9.67 12.64 -17.24
C HIS A 88 -8.14 12.50 -17.19
N ARG A 89 -7.49 12.17 -18.31
CA ARG A 89 -6.04 11.94 -18.41
C ARG A 89 -5.53 10.96 -17.35
N GLU A 90 -6.33 9.92 -17.07
CA GLU A 90 -6.00 8.88 -16.09
C GLU A 90 -5.05 7.83 -16.66
N SER A 91 -4.22 7.28 -15.79
CA SER A 91 -3.43 6.09 -16.12
C SER A 91 -4.27 4.80 -16.04
N THR A 92 -3.71 3.73 -16.59
CA THR A 92 -4.21 2.35 -16.44
C THR A 92 -3.55 1.63 -15.28
N LEU A 93 -2.81 2.33 -14.41
CA LEU A 93 -2.04 1.71 -13.34
C LEU A 93 -2.89 1.57 -12.07
N TRP A 94 -3.68 2.60 -11.73
CA TRP A 94 -4.44 2.66 -10.48
C TRP A 94 -5.95 2.49 -10.68
N GLN A 95 -6.58 1.79 -9.72
CA GLN A 95 -8.02 1.84 -9.58
C GLN A 95 -8.46 3.23 -9.08
N ARG A 96 -9.66 3.67 -9.49
CA ARG A 96 -10.29 4.89 -8.98
C ARG A 96 -10.67 4.70 -7.51
N ARG A 97 -10.57 5.80 -6.75
CA ARG A 97 -10.84 5.83 -5.31
C ARG A 97 -9.96 4.83 -4.57
N TYR A 98 -10.14 4.76 -3.27
CA TYR A 98 -9.49 3.84 -2.35
C TYR A 98 -10.39 3.74 -1.12
N TRP A 99 -10.15 2.71 -0.31
CA TRP A 99 -10.80 2.59 0.98
C TRP A 99 -9.99 3.38 2.01
N GLU A 100 -10.69 4.05 2.92
CA GLU A 100 -10.12 4.83 4.01
C GLU A 100 -10.92 4.56 5.28
N HIS A 101 -10.21 4.50 6.40
CA HIS A 101 -10.77 4.34 7.74
C HIS A 101 -9.96 5.19 8.71
N GLN A 102 -10.65 5.98 9.52
CA GLN A 102 -10.03 6.78 10.55
C GLN A 102 -9.93 5.96 11.83
N ILE A 103 -8.70 5.64 12.23
CA ILE A 103 -8.41 4.96 13.49
C ILE A 103 -8.68 5.92 14.66
N ARG A 104 -9.39 5.45 15.68
CA ARG A 104 -9.93 6.31 16.76
C ARG A 104 -9.33 6.06 18.13
N ASP A 105 -8.72 4.91 18.35
CA ASP A 105 -8.13 4.51 19.61
C ASP A 105 -7.02 3.46 19.40
N ASP A 106 -6.27 3.18 20.47
CA ASP A 106 -5.12 2.28 20.44
C ASP A 106 -5.50 0.82 20.13
N THR A 107 -6.72 0.40 20.47
CA THR A 107 -7.18 -0.96 20.19
C THR A 107 -7.46 -1.13 18.70
N ASP A 108 -8.12 -0.14 18.09
CA ASP A 108 -8.35 -0.09 16.66
C ASP A 108 -7.03 0.02 15.88
N PHE A 109 -6.08 0.81 16.40
CA PHE A 109 -4.73 0.91 15.85
C PHE A 109 -4.02 -0.44 15.83
N ALA A 110 -3.96 -1.13 16.97
CA ALA A 110 -3.30 -2.45 17.07
C ALA A 110 -3.91 -3.48 16.10
N ARG A 111 -5.25 -3.54 16.00
CA ARG A 111 -5.92 -4.43 15.04
C ARG A 111 -5.55 -4.13 13.59
N HIS A 112 -5.46 -2.87 13.22
CA HIS A 112 -5.09 -2.48 11.86
C HIS A 112 -3.61 -2.73 11.58
N MET A 113 -2.72 -2.54 12.56
CA MET A 113 -1.30 -2.93 12.45
C MET A 113 -1.18 -4.42 12.12
N ASP A 114 -1.84 -5.27 12.92
CA ASP A 114 -1.88 -6.71 12.71
C ASP A 114 -2.47 -7.08 11.34
N TYR A 115 -3.58 -6.44 10.96
CA TYR A 115 -4.21 -6.65 9.66
C TYR A 115 -3.27 -6.35 8.48
N VAL A 116 -2.53 -5.24 8.56
CA VAL A 116 -1.57 -4.82 7.53
C VAL A 116 -0.44 -5.82 7.41
N HIS A 117 0.15 -6.27 8.52
CA HIS A 117 1.30 -7.19 8.46
C HIS A 117 0.89 -8.63 8.15
N PHE A 118 -0.28 -9.09 8.60
CA PHE A 118 -0.78 -10.44 8.32
C PHE A 118 -1.30 -10.60 6.89
N ASN A 119 -1.56 -9.50 6.18
CA ASN A 119 -2.20 -9.49 4.87
C ASN A 119 -1.56 -10.40 3.81
N PRO A 120 -0.22 -10.51 3.69
CA PRO A 120 0.40 -11.44 2.75
C PRO A 120 0.03 -12.92 3.00
N VAL A 121 -0.09 -13.32 4.28
CA VAL A 121 -0.54 -14.66 4.67
C VAL A 121 -2.03 -14.82 4.38
N LYS A 122 -2.85 -13.82 4.73
CA LYS A 122 -4.30 -13.79 4.43
C LYS A 122 -4.58 -14.03 2.93
N HIS A 123 -3.76 -13.46 2.05
CA HIS A 123 -3.89 -13.59 0.60
C HIS A 123 -3.13 -14.78 0.00
N GLY A 124 -2.49 -15.62 0.82
CA GLY A 124 -1.81 -16.83 0.39
C GLY A 124 -0.49 -16.61 -0.35
N TYR A 125 0.13 -15.42 -0.22
CA TYR A 125 1.40 -15.12 -0.87
C TYR A 125 2.62 -15.69 -0.14
N CYS A 126 2.48 -15.98 1.15
CA CYS A 126 3.48 -16.66 1.96
C CYS A 126 2.79 -17.47 3.06
N ARG A 127 3.53 -18.39 3.70
CA ARG A 127 3.02 -19.17 4.84
C ARG A 127 3.23 -18.47 6.17
N ARG A 128 4.26 -17.62 6.24
CA ARG A 128 4.65 -16.89 7.44
C ARG A 128 4.82 -15.42 7.13
N VAL A 129 4.45 -14.55 8.07
CA VAL A 129 4.54 -13.09 7.88
C VAL A 129 5.99 -12.66 7.59
N SER A 130 6.95 -13.31 8.27
CA SER A 130 8.39 -13.08 8.10
C SER A 130 8.95 -13.44 6.73
N GLU A 131 8.24 -14.24 5.92
CA GLU A 131 8.66 -14.56 4.55
C GLU A 131 8.38 -13.43 3.56
N TRP A 132 7.50 -12.47 3.91
CA TRP A 132 7.13 -11.39 3.01
C TRP A 132 8.06 -10.18 3.16
N PRO A 133 8.87 -9.83 2.15
CA PRO A 133 9.89 -8.77 2.30
C PRO A 133 9.31 -7.36 2.14
N TYR A 134 8.11 -7.21 1.58
CA TYR A 134 7.57 -5.91 1.17
C TYR A 134 6.62 -5.31 2.19
N SER A 135 7.01 -5.29 3.46
CA SER A 135 6.22 -4.70 4.55
C SER A 135 7.10 -4.02 5.59
N THR A 136 6.48 -3.21 6.45
CA THR A 136 7.17 -2.66 7.64
C THR A 136 7.29 -3.65 8.79
N PHE A 137 6.84 -4.91 8.63
CA PHE A 137 6.91 -5.93 9.69
C PHE A 137 8.34 -6.11 10.21
N HIS A 138 9.32 -6.25 9.31
CA HIS A 138 10.74 -6.43 9.66
C HIS A 138 11.31 -5.27 10.49
N ARG A 139 10.82 -4.05 10.26
CA ARG A 139 11.19 -2.88 11.08
C ARG A 139 10.71 -3.08 12.52
N TYR A 140 9.45 -3.50 12.69
CA TYR A 140 8.87 -3.73 14.02
C TYR A 140 9.42 -4.96 14.73
N VAL A 141 9.88 -5.98 14.01
CA VAL A 141 10.67 -7.08 14.59
C VAL A 141 11.98 -6.55 15.17
N ASN A 142 12.71 -5.73 14.40
CA ASN A 142 13.97 -5.14 14.86
C ASN A 142 13.79 -4.17 16.03
N GLU A 143 12.63 -3.51 16.12
CA GLU A 143 12.25 -2.63 17.23
C GLU A 143 11.68 -3.39 18.45
N GLY A 144 11.53 -4.72 18.36
CA GLY A 144 11.03 -5.57 19.45
C GLY A 144 9.51 -5.52 19.68
N VAL A 145 8.75 -4.97 18.72
CA VAL A 145 7.28 -4.88 18.79
C VAL A 145 6.62 -6.20 18.40
N TYR A 146 7.14 -6.87 17.36
CA TYR A 146 6.70 -8.22 16.97
C TYR A 146 7.82 -9.24 17.19
N PRO A 147 7.51 -10.46 17.65
CA PRO A 147 8.43 -11.57 17.51
C PRO A 147 8.52 -12.02 16.04
N MET A 148 9.64 -12.66 15.66
CA MET A 148 9.90 -13.06 14.26
C MET A 148 8.92 -14.14 13.75
N ASP A 149 8.36 -14.94 14.64
CA ASP A 149 7.34 -15.97 14.40
C ASP A 149 5.90 -15.46 14.62
N TRP A 150 5.71 -14.15 14.76
CA TRP A 150 4.37 -13.57 14.91
C TRP A 150 3.49 -13.92 13.70
N GLY A 151 2.29 -14.42 13.99
CA GLY A 151 1.31 -14.83 12.99
C GLY A 151 1.53 -16.25 12.42
N ASP A 152 2.58 -16.96 12.84
CA ASP A 152 2.77 -18.37 12.48
C ASP A 152 1.65 -19.23 13.08
N GLY A 153 1.16 -20.21 12.32
CA GLY A 153 0.15 -21.17 12.79
C GLY A 153 -1.30 -20.69 12.79
N VAL A 154 -1.58 -19.49 12.24
CA VAL A 154 -2.95 -19.05 11.99
C VAL A 154 -3.48 -19.73 10.72
N ASP A 155 -4.40 -20.68 10.87
CA ASP A 155 -5.09 -21.30 9.73
C ASP A 155 -5.97 -20.26 9.03
N VAL A 156 -5.52 -19.77 7.87
CA VAL A 156 -6.29 -18.85 7.04
C VAL A 156 -7.37 -19.65 6.28
N THR A 157 -8.50 -19.93 6.93
CA THR A 157 -9.72 -20.21 6.18
C THR A 157 -10.12 -18.91 5.49
N VAL A 158 -9.94 -18.86 4.17
CA VAL A 158 -10.16 -17.68 3.32
C VAL A 158 -11.59 -17.17 3.50
N ALA A 159 -11.76 -16.13 4.32
CA ALA A 159 -12.96 -15.29 4.33
C ALA A 159 -12.62 -14.03 3.53
N GLY A 160 -13.25 -13.92 2.36
CA GLY A 160 -13.02 -12.86 1.37
C GLY A 160 -13.29 -11.44 1.90
N GLU A 161 -12.60 -10.48 1.27
CA GLU A 161 -13.03 -9.08 1.22
C GLU A 161 -14.17 -8.89 0.23
#